data_AF-A0A7J9ZTQ3-F1
#
_entry.id   AF-A0A7J9ZTQ3-F1
#
_cell.length_a   1.000
_cell.length_b   1.000
_cell.length_c   1.000
_cell.angle_alpha   90.00
_cell.angle_beta   90.00
_cell.angle_gamma   90.00
#
_symmetry.space_group_name_H-M   'P 1'
#
loop_
_entity.id
_entity.type
_entity.pdbx_description
1 polymer ?
#
loop_
_entity_poly.entity_id
_entity_poly.type
_entity_poly.pdbx_seq_one_letter_code
_entity_poly.pdbx_strand_id
1 'polypeptide(L)' 'MLVAASASERDADERRFGFVLSGCRATSAILTITSERMSPQPVDGENIRCVRAEHFVAIFDVDAEMVPPEAEIG' A
#
# COMPACT_ATOMS: atom_id res chain seq x y z
N MET A 1 21.94 -3.84 -6.07
CA MET A 1 21.28 -3.40 -4.83
C MET A 1 20.27 -4.49 -4.47
N LEU A 2 20.62 -5.37 -3.53
CA LEU A 2 19.75 -6.46 -3.07
C LEU A 2 18.94 -5.94 -1.88
N VAL A 3 17.62 -5.95 -1.99
CA VAL A 3 16.74 -5.73 -0.82
C VAL A 3 16.61 -7.07 -0.12
N ALA A 4 17.24 -7.19 1.05
CA ALA A 4 17.02 -8.32 1.94
C ALA A 4 15.67 -8.10 2.64
N ALA A 5 14.70 -8.99 2.42
CA ALA A 5 13.56 -9.10 3.32
C ALA A 5 14.07 -9.80 4.59
N SER A 6 14.51 -9.02 5.57
CA SER A 6 14.64 -9.52 6.94
C SER A 6 13.24 -9.92 7.39
N ALA A 7 13.05 -11.21 7.67
CA ALA A 7 11.86 -11.70 8.35
C ALA A 7 11.82 -11.00 9.71
N SER A 8 11.12 -9.86 9.75
CA SER A 8 10.89 -9.06 10.94
C SER A 8 10.37 -10.01 12.01
N GLU A 9 10.95 -9.92 13.20
CA GLU A 9 10.20 -10.19 14.41
C GLU A 9 8.86 -9.49 14.18
N ARG A 10 7.80 -10.27 13.95
CA ARG A 10 6.48 -9.70 13.68
C ARG A 10 6.15 -8.99 14.97
N ASP A 11 6.27 -7.67 14.96
CA ASP A 11 5.75 -6.90 16.06
C ASP A 11 4.28 -7.32 16.14
N ALA A 12 3.90 -7.92 17.28
CA ALA A 12 2.57 -8.52 17.42
C ALA A 12 1.47 -7.46 17.23
N ASP A 13 1.88 -6.19 17.33
CA ASP A 13 1.09 -4.99 17.17
C ASP A 13 1.11 -4.43 15.75
N GLU A 14 1.68 -5.10 14.74
CA GLU A 14 1.60 -4.69 13.33
C GLU A 14 0.65 -5.56 12.48
N ARG A 15 -0.06 -4.90 11.56
CA ARG A 15 -0.94 -5.50 10.56
C ARG A 15 -0.43 -5.19 9.16
N ARG A 16 -0.26 -6.23 8.35
CA ARG A 16 0.22 -6.11 6.96
C ARG A 16 -0.93 -6.23 5.97
N PHE A 17 -1.05 -5.24 5.09
CA PHE A 17 -2.03 -5.20 4.01
C PHE A 17 -1.33 -5.16 2.65
N GLY A 18 -1.84 -5.93 1.69
CA GLY A 18 -1.34 -5.97 0.33
C GLY A 18 -2.42 -5.59 -0.67
N PHE A 19 -2.12 -4.65 -1.56
CA PHE A 19 -3.03 -4.16 -2.58
C PHE A 19 -2.41 -4.27 -3.97
N VAL A 20 -3.19 -4.78 -4.92
CA VAL A 20 -2.81 -4.76 -6.34
C VAL A 20 -3.35 -3.47 -6.95
N LEU A 21 -2.45 -2.59 -7.36
CA LEU A 21 -2.78 -1.28 -7.90
C LEU A 21 -2.31 -1.17 -9.35
N SER A 22 -2.91 -0.24 -10.06
CA SER A 22 -2.50 0.12 -11.43
C SER A 22 -2.12 1.60 -11.45
N GLY A 23 -0.97 1.90 -12.05
CA GLY A 23 -0.50 3.29 -12.17
C GLY A 23 0.45 3.49 -13.34
N CYS A 24 0.81 4.73 -13.57
CA CYS A 24 1.64 5.16 -14.70
C CYS A 24 3.07 5.38 -14.23
N ARG A 25 3.90 4.32 -14.34
CA ARG A 25 5.19 4.22 -13.64
C ARG A 25 5.08 4.52 -12.15
N ALA A 26 3.96 4.14 -11.53
CA ALA A 26 3.80 4.24 -10.10
C ALA A 26 4.76 3.25 -9.42
N THR A 27 5.59 3.76 -8.51
CA THR A 27 6.51 2.95 -7.71
C THR A 27 6.13 2.93 -6.24
N SER A 28 5.11 3.69 -5.85
CA SER A 28 4.64 3.83 -4.49
C SER A 28 3.13 4.07 -4.46
N ALA A 29 2.56 3.94 -3.28
CA ALA A 29 1.15 4.21 -3.02
C ALA A 29 1.00 4.85 -1.64
N ILE A 30 -0.09 5.60 -1.46
CA ILE A 30 -0.52 6.16 -0.18
C ILE A 30 -1.73 5.37 0.28
N LEU A 31 -1.69 4.87 1.52
CA LEU A 31 -2.85 4.28 2.19
C LEU A 31 -3.51 5.34 3.07
N THR A 32 -4.75 5.72 2.73
CA THR A 32 -5.58 6.55 3.60
C THR A 32 -6.48 5.65 4.44
N ILE A 33 -6.45 5.84 5.75
CA ILE A 33 -7.26 5.09 6.70
C ILE A 33 -8.26 6.03 7.36
N THR A 34 -9.54 5.68 7.27
CA THR A 34 -10.65 6.33 7.98
C THR A 34 -11.39 5.28 8.80
N SER A 35 -12.30 5.68 9.69
CA SER A 35 -13.13 4.73 10.46
C SER A 35 -13.94 3.77 9.61
N GLU A 36 -14.25 4.13 8.36
CA GLU A 36 -15.11 3.37 7.46
C GLU A 36 -14.33 2.63 6.36
N ARG A 37 -13.13 3.11 5.98
CA ARG A 37 -12.44 2.59 4.80
C ARG A 37 -10.92 2.71 4.88
N MET A 38 -10.25 1.70 4.34
CA MET A 38 -8.83 1.70 4.01
C MET A 38 -8.69 1.82 2.48
N SER A 39 -8.19 2.96 2.00
CA SER A 39 -8.17 3.32 0.58
C SER A 39 -6.72 3.52 0.09
N PRO A 40 -6.15 2.54 -0.64
CA PRO A 40 -4.85 2.70 -1.28
C PRO A 40 -4.98 3.51 -2.57
N GLN A 41 -4.03 4.42 -2.82
CA GLN A 41 -3.96 5.18 -4.07
C GLN A 41 -2.52 5.16 -4.59
N PRO A 42 -2.30 4.79 -5.88
CA PRO A 42 -0.97 4.84 -6.47
C PRO A 42 -0.47 6.29 -6.55
N VAL A 43 0.83 6.48 -6.37
CA VAL A 43 1.49 7.75 -6.65
C VAL A 43 2.14 7.63 -8.02
N ASP A 44 1.50 8.25 -9.02
CA ASP A 44 1.98 8.24 -10.40
C ASP A 44 3.22 9.12 -10.58
N GLY A 45 4.03 8.78 -11.59
CA GLY A 45 5.17 9.61 -11.95
C GLY A 45 4.73 10.91 -12.63
N GLU A 46 5.32 12.03 -12.22
CA GLU A 46 5.06 13.34 -12.80
C GLU A 46 5.52 13.43 -14.26
N ASN A 47 4.81 14.20 -15.09
CA ASN A 47 5.17 14.50 -16.49
C ASN A 47 5.28 13.26 -17.42
N ILE A 48 4.52 12.19 -17.15
CA ILE A 48 4.49 10.98 -17.97
C ILE A 48 3.31 11.01 -18.94
N ARG A 49 3.58 10.73 -20.22
CA ARG A 49 2.52 10.39 -21.18
C ARG A 49 2.11 8.94 -20.98
N CYS A 50 1.10 8.71 -20.15
CA CYS A 50 0.64 7.37 -19.84
C CYS A 50 -0.24 6.79 -20.95
N VAL A 51 0.30 5.83 -21.70
CA VAL A 51 -0.43 5.14 -22.78
C VAL A 51 -1.06 3.83 -22.28
N ARG A 52 -0.50 3.25 -21.21
CA ARG A 52 -0.99 2.04 -20.55
C ARG A 52 -0.55 2.09 -19.08
N ALA A 53 -1.48 1.74 -18.18
CA ALA A 53 -1.16 1.53 -16.77
C ALA A 53 -0.43 0.21 -16.54
N GLU A 54 0.51 0.22 -15.62
CA GLU A 54 1.29 -0.93 -15.16
C GLU A 54 0.75 -1.38 -13.80
N HIS A 55 0.75 -2.70 -13.55
CA HIS A 55 0.30 -3.24 -12.27
C HIS A 55 1.49 -3.39 -11.32
N PHE A 56 1.26 -3.08 -10.05
CA PHE A 56 2.24 -3.30 -8.99
C PHE A 56 1.53 -3.68 -7.68
N VAL A 57 2.31 -4.24 -6.75
CA VAL A 57 1.82 -4.58 -5.41
C VAL A 57 2.36 -3.55 -4.42
N ALA A 58 1.45 -2.91 -3.70
CA ALA A 58 1.79 -2.06 -2.56
C ALA A 58 1.55 -2.85 -1.27
N ILE A 59 2.58 -2.92 -0.42
CA ILE A 59 2.49 -3.53 0.91
C ILE A 59 2.59 -2.41 1.94
N PHE A 60 1.65 -2.39 2.87
CA PHE A 60 1.63 -1.46 4.00
C PHE A 60 1.69 -2.26 5.30
N ASP A 61 2.68 -1.93 6.13
CA ASP A 61 2.71 -2.33 7.53
C ASP A 61 2.08 -1.18 8.33
N VAL A 62 1.06 -1.51 9.11
CA VAL A 62 0.20 -0.56 9.82
C VAL A 62 0.08 -1.01 11.26
N ASP A 63 0.28 -0.09 12.21
CA ASP A 63 0.02 -0.37 13.62
C ASP A 63 -1.42 -0.87 13.82
N ALA A 64 -1.58 -1.95 14.58
CA ALA A 64 -2.86 -2.61 14.79
C ALA A 64 -3.90 -1.67 15.42
N GLU A 65 -3.47 -0.71 16.24
CA GLU A 65 -4.32 0.34 16.84
C GLU A 65 -4.91 1.30 15.80
N MET A 66 -4.24 1.45 14.65
CA MET A 66 -4.68 2.32 13.56
C MET A 66 -5.64 1.61 12.60
N VAL A 67 -5.85 0.30 12.75
CA VAL A 67 -6.76 -0.48 11.90
C VAL A 67 -8.16 -0.48 12.51
N PRO A 68 -9.14 0.19 11.88
CA PRO A 68 -10.50 0.17 12.39
C PRO A 68 -11.12 -1.23 12.21
N PRO A 69 -11.82 -1.77 13.21
CA PRO A 69 -12.30 -3.15 13.20
C PRO A 69 -13.34 -3.44 12.11
N GLU A 70 -14.04 -2.41 11.64
CA GLU A 70 -15.14 -2.51 10.68
C GLU A 70 -14.86 -1.78 9.36
N ALA A 71 -13.64 -1.25 9.17
CA ALA A 71 -13.32 -0.54 7.94
C ALA A 71 -13.29 -1.51 6.74
N GLU A 72 -13.90 -1.09 5.65
CA GLU A 72 -13.81 -1.81 4.38
C GLU A 72 -12.40 -1.69 3.78
N ILE A 73 -11.87 -2.81 3.29
CA ILE A 73 -10.58 -2.85 2.59
C ILE A 73 -10.84 -2.60 1.09
N GLY A 74 -10.27 -1.50 0.57
CA GLY A 74 -10.50 -0.99 -0.79
C GLY A 74 -9.44 -1.36 -1.82
#